data_AF-A0A926NPT2-F1
#
_entry.id   AF-A0A926NPT2-F1
#
_cell.length_a   1.000
_cell.length_b   1.000
_cell.length_c   1.000
_cell.angle_alpha   90.00
_cell.angle_beta   90.00
_cell.angle_gamma   90.00
#
_symmetry.space_group_name_H-M   'P 1'
#
loop_
_entity.id
_entity.type
_entity.pdbx_description
1 polymer ?
#
loop_
_entity_poly.entity_id
_entity_poly.type
_entity_poly.pdbx_seq_one_letter_code
_entity_poly.pdbx_strand_id
1 'polypeptide(L)' 'MILEDVIALKKCIDEYRQSMYQLAKKKGISDPNVIQISQQLDRKIIVLQKIICDF' A
#
# COMPACT_ATOMS: atom_id res chain seq x y z
N MET A 1 -5.06 -15.38 -15.62
CA MET A 1 -5.62 -14.54 -14.54
C MET A 1 -4.45 -13.76 -13.96
N ILE A 2 -4.19 -12.54 -14.43
CA ILE A 2 -3.04 -11.73 -13.96
C ILE A 2 -3.38 -10.23 -13.96
N LEU A 3 -3.90 -9.71 -15.08
CA LEU A 3 -3.97 -8.25 -15.25
C LEU A 3 -5.02 -7.58 -14.35
N GLU A 4 -6.22 -8.16 -14.22
CA GLU A 4 -7.28 -7.59 -13.38
C GLU A 4 -6.89 -7.58 -11.90
N ASP A 5 -6.28 -8.66 -11.41
CA ASP A 5 -5.78 -8.76 -10.04
C ASP A 5 -4.67 -7.73 -9.77
N VAL A 6 -3.74 -7.58 -10.71
CA VAL A 6 -2.66 -6.57 -10.65
C VAL A 6 -3.23 -5.14 -10.63
N ILE A 7 -4.24 -4.85 -11.46
CA ILE A 7 -4.91 -3.54 -11.48
C ILE A 7 -5.63 -3.27 -10.16
N ALA A 8 -6.38 -4.24 -9.63
CA ALA A 8 -7.08 -4.12 -8.36
C ALA A 8 -6.09 -3.90 -7.20
N LEU A 9 -4.97 -4.63 -7.19
CA LEU A 9 -3.95 -4.49 -6.15
C LEU A 9 -3.26 -3.12 -6.23
N LYS A 10 -2.95 -2.64 -7.44
CA LYS A 10 -2.38 -1.30 -7.65
C LYS A 10 -3.32 -0.20 -7.14
N LYS A 11 -4.61 -0.29 -7.47
CA LYS A 11 -5.62 0.67 -6.98
C LYS A 11 -5.70 0.67 -5.45
N CYS A 12 -5.67 -0.51 -4.84
CA CYS A 12 -5.64 -0.64 -3.38
C CYS A 12 -4.38 0.01 -2.76
N ILE A 13 -3.21 -0.16 -3.37
CA ILE A 13 -1.96 0.49 -2.93
C ILE A 13 -2.07 2.03 -3.01
N ASP A 14 -2.64 2.57 -4.08
CA ASP A 14 -2.82 4.01 -4.25
C ASP A 14 -3.78 4.60 -3.20
N GLU A 15 -4.89 3.93 -2.93
CA GLU A 15 -5.85 4.33 -1.87
C GLU A 15 -5.21 4.30 -0.47
N TYR A 16 -4.38 3.30 -0.18
CA TYR A 16 -3.63 3.23 1.07
C TYR A 16 -2.57 4.32 1.17
N ARG A 17 -1.86 4.63 0.07
CA ARG A 17 -0.89 5.75 0.02
C ARG A 17 -1.57 7.08 0.31
N GLN A 18 -2.72 7.33 -0.31
CA GLN A 18 -3.48 8.56 -0.08
C GLN A 18 -3.96 8.65 1.37
N SER A 19 -4.48 7.57 1.93
CA SER A 19 -4.92 7.49 3.32
C SER A 19 -3.77 7.74 4.30
N MET A 20 -2.62 7.12 4.06
CA MET A 20 -1.39 7.33 4.84
C MET A 20 -0.94 8.79 4.79
N TYR A 21 -0.92 9.40 3.60
CA TYR A 21 -0.52 10.80 3.43
C TYR A 21 -1.44 11.75 4.21
N GLN A 22 -2.76 11.55 4.14
CA GLN A 22 -3.72 12.37 4.91
C GLN A 22 -3.56 12.17 6.42
N LEU A 23 -3.29 10.95 6.87
CA LEU A 23 -3.08 10.66 8.28
C LEU A 23 -1.76 11.25 8.79
N ALA A 24 -0.68 11.10 8.03
CA ALA A 24 0.65 11.66 8.33
C ALA A 24 0.60 13.19 8.38
N LYS A 25 -0.17 13.83 7.48
CA LYS A 25 -0.38 15.27 7.50
C LYS A 25 -1.08 15.75 8.79
N LYS A 26 -1.97 14.94 9.37
CA LYS A 26 -2.73 15.29 10.58
C LYS A 26 -2.00 14.95 11.87
N LYS A 27 -1.34 13.80 11.94
CA LYS A 27 -0.79 13.23 13.18
C LYS A 27 0.74 13.16 13.22
N GLY A 28 1.40 13.45 12.10
CA GLY A 28 2.84 13.29 11.94
C GLY A 28 3.24 11.87 11.52
N ILE A 29 4.44 11.75 10.95
CA ILE A 29 4.98 10.48 10.44
C ILE A 29 5.29 9.46 11.55
N SER A 30 5.53 9.94 12.76
CA SER A 30 5.84 9.11 13.93
C SER A 30 4.59 8.61 14.67
N ASP A 31 3.39 8.97 14.20
CA ASP A 31 2.15 8.48 14.79
C ASP A 31 2.05 6.95 14.62
N PRO A 32 1.73 6.20 15.68
CA PRO A 32 1.64 4.73 15.61
C PRO A 32 0.68 4.22 14.53
N ASN A 33 -0.40 4.95 14.23
CA ASN A 33 -1.35 4.57 13.19
C ASN A 33 -0.77 4.79 11.79
N VAL A 34 0.04 5.84 11.61
CA VAL A 34 0.76 6.09 10.34
C VAL A 34 1.81 5.00 10.10
N ILE A 35 2.55 4.62 11.13
CA ILE A 35 3.51 3.52 11.08
C ILE A 35 2.81 2.20 10.72
N GLN A 36 1.68 1.90 11.35
CA GLN A 36 0.91 0.69 11.07
C GLN A 36 0.42 0.63 9.62
N ILE A 37 -0.11 1.74 9.09
CA ILE A 37 -0.55 1.83 7.69
C ILE A 37 0.65 1.68 6.73
N SER A 38 1.80 2.28 7.06
CA SER A 38 3.03 2.13 6.27
C SER A 38 3.46 0.66 6.18
N GLN A 39 3.44 -0.08 7.29
CA GLN A 39 3.78 -1.50 7.30
C GLN A 39 2.79 -2.35 6.50
N GLN A 40 1.50 -2.02 6.53
CA GLN A 40 0.49 -2.71 5.71
C GLN A 40 0.68 -2.42 4.22
N LEU A 41 1.05 -1.20 3.86
CA LEU A 41 1.35 -0.79 2.49
C LEU A 41 2.56 -1.56 1.95
N ASP A 42 3.65 -1.65 2.73
CA ASP A 42 4.86 -2.40 2.35
C ASP A 42 4.54 -3.87 2.05
N ARG A 43 3.73 -4.52 2.89
CA ARG A 43 3.30 -5.91 2.66
C ARG A 43 2.53 -6.06 1.34
N LYS A 44 1.63 -5.12 1.03
CA LYS A 44 0.85 -5.13 -0.22
C LYS A 44 1.75 -4.92 -1.44
N ILE A 45 2.75 -4.04 -1.34
CA ILE A 45 3.74 -3.81 -2.41
C ILE A 45 4.57 -5.08 -2.65
N ILE A 46 5.02 -5.76 -1.59
CA ILE A 46 5.77 -7.02 -1.72
C ILE A 46 4.92 -8.09 -2.41
N VAL A 47 3.63 -8.21 -2.05
CA VAL A 47 2.72 -9.15 -2.72
C VAL A 47 2.57 -8.81 -4.21
N LEU A 48 2.41 -7.53 -4.55
CA LEU A 48 2.36 -7.09 -5.95
C LEU A 48 3.64 -7.44 -6.70
N GLN A 49 4.80 -7.17 -6.11
CA GLN A 49 6.09 -7.47 -6.69
C GLN A 49 6.26 -8.96 -6.94
N LYS A 50 5.84 -9.83 -6.01
CA LYS A 50 5.85 -11.28 -6.24
C LYS A 50 4.96 -11.68 -7.41
N ILE A 51 3.73 -11.17 -7.49
CA ILE A 51 2.81 -11.47 -8.59
C ILE A 51 3.38 -11.01 -9.95
N ILE A 52 4.08 -9.88 -10.00
CA ILE A 52 4.66 -9.32 -11.23
C ILE A 52 6.00 -9.98 -11.59
N CYS A 53 6.86 -10.31 -10.61
CA CYS A 53 8.20 -10.87 -10.83
C CYS A 53 8.24 -12.40 -10.90
N ASP A 54 7.23 -13.10 -10.38
CA ASP A 54 7.06 -14.56 -10.56
C ASP A 54 6.42 -14.91 -11.93
N PHE A 55 6.27 -13.92 -12.82
CA PHE A 55 5.79 -14.03 -14.20
C PHE A 55 6.93 -13.85 -15.20
#